data_AF-A0A7K2ZEW8-F1
#
_entry.id   AF-A0A7K2ZEW8-F1
#
_cell.length_a   1.000
_cell.length_b   1.000
_cell.length_c   1.000
_cell.angle_alpha   90.00
_cell.angle_beta   90.00
_cell.angle_gamma   90.00
#
_symmetry.space_group_name_H-M   'P 1'
#
loop_
_entity.id
_entity.type
_entity.pdbx_description
1 polymer ?
#
loop_
_entity_poly.entity_id
_entity_poly.type
_entity_poly.pdbx_seq_one_letter_code
_entity_poly.pdbx_strand_id
1 'polypeptide(L)'
;MHAPPTAPGTAPRSAPRRHRRSRALGFAALAVSLLMAVPTAQTAFGEESQKAQAAVPGGGDLGPNVHVFDPSTPDIQGKVDEIFKKQESAQFGLDRYALLFKPGTYDNINAQIGFYT
;
A
#
# COMPACT_ATOMS: atom_id res chain seq x y z
N MET A 1 17.92 28.60 35.92
CA MET A 1 19.35 28.44 35.61
C MET A 1 19.92 27.33 36.48
N HIS A 2 20.21 26.17 35.91
CA HIS A 2 21.36 25.29 36.21
C HIS A 2 21.09 23.84 35.77
N ALA A 3 21.62 23.49 34.59
CA ALA A 3 22.39 22.25 34.43
C ALA A 3 23.87 22.58 34.80
N PRO A 4 24.87 21.67 34.78
CA PRO A 4 24.96 20.19 34.75
C PRO A 4 25.91 19.68 35.91
N PRO A 5 26.62 18.52 35.90
CA PRO A 5 27.69 18.13 34.96
C PRO A 5 27.66 16.67 34.45
N THR A 6 28.48 16.43 33.42
CA THR A 6 28.51 15.27 32.52
C THR A 6 29.75 14.38 32.72
N ALA A 7 29.61 13.09 32.35
CA ALA A 7 30.61 12.17 31.75
C ALA A 7 31.69 11.55 32.67
N PRO A 8 32.53 10.58 32.21
CA PRO A 8 32.44 9.69 31.02
C PRO A 8 32.64 8.18 31.37
N GLY A 9 32.29 7.29 30.44
CA GLY A 9 32.65 5.86 30.50
C GLY A 9 33.08 5.35 29.13
N THR A 10 34.39 5.30 28.92
CA THR A 10 35.11 5.01 27.67
C THR A 10 35.17 3.50 27.35
N ALA A 11 35.15 3.21 26.03
CA ALA A 11 35.42 2.00 25.23
C ALA A 11 36.59 1.08 25.71
N PRO A 12 36.94 -0.13 25.14
CA PRO A 12 36.89 -0.50 23.71
C PRO A 12 36.79 -2.01 23.33
N ARG A 13 37.04 -2.29 22.03
CA ARG A 13 37.61 -3.50 21.38
C ARG A 13 36.63 -4.35 20.56
N SER A 14 36.65 -4.31 19.22
CA SER A 14 37.66 -4.81 18.25
C SER A 14 37.16 -6.10 17.59
N ALA A 15 37.05 -6.05 16.25
CA ALA A 15 36.59 -7.12 15.35
C ALA A 15 37.53 -8.35 15.32
N PRO A 16 37.14 -9.43 14.58
CA PRO A 16 37.66 -9.47 13.22
C PRO A 16 36.68 -10.00 12.15
N ARG A 17 36.83 -9.40 10.97
CA ARG A 17 36.34 -9.82 9.66
C ARG A 17 37.15 -11.03 9.19
N ARG A 18 36.52 -12.14 8.81
CA ARG A 18 37.20 -13.26 8.14
C ARG A 18 36.63 -13.50 6.75
N HIS A 19 37.27 -12.87 5.77
CA HIS A 19 37.24 -13.31 4.38
C HIS A 19 37.78 -14.73 4.29
N ARG A 20 36.97 -15.70 3.85
CA ARG A 20 37.50 -16.95 3.28
C ARG A 20 37.71 -16.74 1.78
N ARG A 21 38.91 -16.31 1.44
CA ARG A 21 39.50 -16.53 0.11
C ARG A 21 40.03 -17.97 0.10
N SER A 22 39.41 -18.87 -0.65
CA SER A 22 40.06 -20.10 -1.07
C SER A 22 40.67 -19.87 -2.44
N ARG A 23 42.00 -19.71 -2.45
CA ARG A 23 42.83 -19.94 -3.63
C ARG A 23 43.01 -21.45 -3.77
N ALA A 24 42.70 -22.00 -4.93
CA ALA A 24 43.33 -23.21 -5.46
C ALA A 24 43.77 -22.84 -6.88
N LEU A 25 45.04 -22.46 -7.04
CA LEU A 25 46.10 -23.29 -7.63
C LEU A 25 45.68 -23.91 -8.97
N GLY A 26 46.26 -23.35 -10.04
CA GLY A 26 45.98 -23.76 -11.40
C GLY A 26 46.57 -25.11 -11.78
N PHE A 27 46.05 -25.63 -12.89
CA PHE A 27 46.74 -26.53 -13.79
C PHE A 27 46.57 -25.98 -15.20
N ALA A 28 47.65 -25.43 -15.74
CA ALA A 28 47.78 -25.18 -17.16
C ALA A 28 48.22 -26.49 -17.82
N ALA A 29 47.42 -27.03 -18.75
CA ALA A 29 47.92 -27.82 -19.87
C ALA A 29 46.86 -27.92 -20.96
N LEU A 30 47.34 -27.76 -22.19
CA LEU A 30 46.67 -27.64 -23.48
C LEU A 30 45.79 -28.83 -23.89
N ALA A 31 44.78 -28.49 -24.70
CA ALA A 31 44.27 -29.22 -25.88
C ALA A 31 43.37 -30.45 -25.67
N VAL A 32 42.10 -30.35 -26.07
CA VAL A 32 41.58 -30.73 -27.41
C VAL A 32 40.06 -30.53 -27.36
N SER A 33 39.53 -29.74 -28.28
CA SER A 33 38.10 -29.49 -28.43
C SER A 33 37.37 -30.77 -28.83
N LEU A 34 36.60 -31.36 -27.91
CA LEU A 34 35.57 -32.33 -28.23
C LEU A 34 34.25 -31.86 -27.62
N LEU A 35 33.33 -31.45 -28.50
CA LEU A 35 32.00 -30.98 -28.20
C LEU A 35 31.18 -32.13 -27.58
N MET A 36 31.19 -32.25 -26.26
CA MET A 36 30.30 -33.12 -25.51
C MET A 36 29.19 -32.27 -24.90
N ALA A 37 27.97 -32.48 -25.39
CA ALA A 37 26.77 -31.80 -24.95
C ALA A 37 26.57 -31.97 -23.44
N VAL A 38 26.49 -30.84 -22.73
CA VAL A 38 26.17 -30.79 -21.30
C VAL A 38 24.70 -31.18 -21.13
N PRO A 39 24.34 -32.15 -20.27
CA PRO A 39 22.96 -32.27 -19.83
C PRO A 39 22.71 -31.07 -18.93
N THR A 40 22.00 -30.07 -19.45
CA THR A 40 21.46 -29.01 -18.61
C THR A 40 20.46 -29.68 -17.69
N ALA A 41 20.84 -29.82 -16.42
CA ALA A 41 19.94 -30.27 -15.36
C ALA A 41 18.67 -29.42 -15.47
N GLN A 42 17.57 -30.06 -15.85
CA GLN A 42 16.26 -29.46 -15.92
C GLN A 42 15.93 -29.01 -14.50
N THR A 43 16.00 -27.70 -14.27
CA THR A 43 15.35 -27.09 -13.12
C THR A 43 13.87 -27.42 -13.29
N ALA A 44 13.40 -28.37 -12.49
CA ALA A 44 11.99 -28.53 -12.21
C ALA A 44 11.52 -27.25 -11.50
N PHE A 45 11.32 -26.17 -12.27
CA PHE A 45 10.41 -25.13 -11.86
C PHE A 45 9.07 -25.83 -11.82
N GLY A 46 8.55 -25.99 -10.61
CA GLY A 46 7.24 -26.58 -10.41
C GLY A 46 6.26 -25.95 -11.39
N GLU A 47 5.45 -26.79 -12.02
CA GLU A 47 4.18 -26.36 -12.58
C GLU A 47 3.40 -25.74 -11.42
N GLU A 48 3.59 -24.44 -11.23
CA GLU A 48 2.67 -23.62 -10.47
C GLU A 48 1.36 -23.76 -11.21
N SER A 49 0.50 -24.62 -10.66
CA SER A 49 -0.84 -24.82 -11.13
C SER A 49 -1.50 -23.44 -11.12
N GLN A 50 -1.48 -22.76 -12.26
CA GLN A 50 -2.26 -21.58 -12.52
C GLN A 50 -3.71 -22.03 -12.55
N LYS A 51 -4.27 -22.29 -11.36
CA LYS A 51 -5.67 -22.02 -11.14
C LYS A 51 -5.78 -20.54 -11.49
N ALA A 52 -6.34 -20.23 -12.65
CA ALA A 52 -6.73 -18.87 -12.98
C ALA A 52 -7.52 -18.38 -11.78
N GLN A 53 -6.92 -17.49 -10.99
CA GLN A 53 -7.60 -16.83 -9.89
C GLN A 53 -8.82 -16.21 -10.56
N ALA A 54 -10.01 -16.73 -10.28
CA ALA A 54 -11.23 -16.19 -10.86
C ALA A 54 -11.20 -14.69 -10.59
N ALA A 55 -11.17 -13.88 -11.65
CA ALA A 55 -11.08 -12.45 -11.51
C ALA A 55 -12.24 -12.02 -10.63
N VAL A 56 -11.94 -11.46 -9.45
CA VAL A 56 -12.97 -10.89 -8.60
C VAL A 56 -13.62 -9.78 -9.44
N PRO A 57 -14.92 -9.85 -9.73
CA PRO A 57 -15.58 -8.80 -10.47
C PRO A 57 -15.40 -7.49 -9.71
N GLY A 58 -14.72 -6.53 -10.33
CA GLY A 58 -14.57 -5.18 -9.79
C GLY A 58 -15.74 -4.29 -10.21
N GLY A 59 -16.02 -3.25 -9.43
CA GLY A 59 -17.08 -2.29 -9.68
C GLY A 59 -18.43 -2.68 -9.06
N GLY A 60 -19.44 -1.84 -9.30
CA GLY A 60 -20.77 -1.94 -8.69
C GLY A 60 -21.23 -0.61 -8.10
N ASP A 61 -22.33 -0.65 -7.36
CA ASP A 61 -22.76 0.49 -6.55
C ASP A 61 -21.73 0.80 -5.46
N LEU A 62 -21.61 2.08 -5.08
CA LEU A 62 -20.63 2.54 -4.08
C LEU A 62 -21.07 2.27 -2.64
N GLY A 63 -22.30 1.76 -2.45
CA GLY A 63 -22.88 1.44 -1.16
C GLY A 63 -23.86 2.50 -0.67
N PRO A 64 -24.66 2.17 0.36
CA PRO A 64 -25.87 2.92 0.71
C PRO A 64 -25.60 4.33 1.29
N ASN A 65 -24.39 4.58 1.82
CA ASN A 65 -24.03 5.85 2.43
C ASN A 65 -23.17 6.74 1.52
N VAL A 66 -23.02 6.37 0.25
CA VAL A 66 -22.34 7.18 -0.75
C VAL A 66 -23.39 7.87 -1.60
N HIS A 67 -23.48 9.19 -1.45
CA HIS A 67 -24.43 10.01 -2.17
C HIS A 67 -23.70 10.75 -3.29
N VAL A 68 -24.06 10.43 -4.54
CA VAL A 68 -23.50 11.08 -5.73
C VAL A 68 -24.53 12.04 -6.30
N PHE A 69 -24.23 13.33 -6.25
CA PHE A 69 -25.05 14.39 -6.79
C PHE A 69 -24.51 14.83 -8.16
N ASP A 70 -25.44 15.21 -9.03
CA ASP A 70 -25.17 15.94 -10.26
C ASP A 70 -25.93 17.28 -10.25
N PRO A 71 -25.57 18.27 -11.08
CA PRO A 71 -26.22 19.59 -11.07
C PRO A 71 -27.73 19.58 -11.32
N SER A 72 -28.27 18.51 -11.92
CA SER A 72 -29.71 18.31 -12.15
C SER A 72 -30.39 17.45 -11.08
N THR A 73 -29.63 16.92 -10.10
CA THR A 73 -30.21 16.18 -8.97
C THR A 73 -31.12 17.11 -8.16
N PRO A 74 -32.40 16.77 -7.97
CA PRO A 74 -33.29 17.57 -7.15
C PRO A 74 -32.95 17.42 -5.66
N ASP A 75 -33.26 18.46 -4.88
CA ASP A 75 -33.22 18.44 -3.41
C ASP A 75 -31.86 18.02 -2.78
N ILE A 76 -30.75 18.48 -3.37
CA ILE A 76 -29.41 18.22 -2.83
C ILE A 76 -29.29 18.80 -1.41
N GLN A 77 -29.78 20.01 -1.18
CA GLN A 77 -29.71 20.66 0.13
C GLN A 77 -30.44 19.85 1.20
N GLY A 78 -31.66 19.37 0.93
CA GLY A 78 -32.41 18.55 1.87
C GLY A 78 -31.65 17.28 2.27
N LYS A 79 -30.96 16.65 1.31
CA LYS A 79 -30.17 15.45 1.59
C LYS A 79 -28.91 15.74 2.43
N VAL A 80 -28.22 16.83 2.14
CA VAL A 80 -27.06 17.25 2.92
C VAL A 80 -27.48 17.63 4.35
N ASP A 81 -28.60 18.33 4.52
CA ASP A 81 -29.13 18.69 5.85
C ASP A 81 -29.58 17.48 6.66
N GLU A 82 -30.17 16.47 6.01
CA GLU A 82 -30.55 15.20 6.65
C GLU A 82 -29.32 14.51 7.26
N ILE A 83 -28.24 14.44 6.49
CA ILE A 83 -27.00 13.79 6.90
C ILE A 83 -26.31 14.61 7.98
N PHE A 84 -26.26 15.92 7.83
CA PHE A 84 -25.72 16.82 8.85
C PHE A 84 -26.42 16.62 10.20
N LYS A 85 -27.76 16.58 10.24
CA LYS A 85 -28.51 16.37 11.51
C LYS A 85 -28.17 15.06 12.21
N LYS A 86 -27.81 14.02 11.47
CA LYS A 86 -27.36 12.74 12.06
C LYS A 86 -25.92 12.87 12.56
N GLN A 87 -25.07 13.53 11.80
CA GLN A 87 -23.63 13.56 12.02
C GLN A 87 -23.14 14.71 12.91
N GLU A 88 -23.93 15.75 13.13
CA GLU A 88 -23.54 16.97 13.86
C GLU A 88 -22.97 16.66 15.25
N SER A 89 -23.57 15.73 15.98
CA SER A 89 -23.16 15.34 17.34
C SER A 89 -22.66 13.90 17.44
N ALA A 90 -22.45 13.21 16.31
CA ALA A 90 -22.09 11.79 16.26
C ALA A 90 -20.59 11.53 16.42
N GLN A 91 -19.93 12.20 17.38
CA GLN A 91 -18.47 12.15 17.58
C GLN A 91 -17.90 10.74 17.80
N PHE A 92 -18.70 9.82 18.35
CA PHE A 92 -18.35 8.42 18.56
C PHE A 92 -19.30 7.46 17.80
N GLY A 93 -20.10 8.00 16.88
CA GLY A 93 -21.00 7.22 16.05
C GLY A 93 -20.24 6.32 15.09
N LEU A 94 -20.88 5.23 14.68
CA LEU A 94 -20.33 4.28 13.69
C LEU A 94 -20.68 4.68 12.25
N ASP A 95 -21.67 5.54 12.06
CA ASP A 95 -22.14 5.95 10.74
C ASP A 95 -21.10 6.78 10.00
N ARG A 96 -20.94 6.49 8.71
CA ARG A 96 -20.02 7.15 7.77
C ARG A 96 -20.80 7.47 6.51
N TYR A 97 -20.64 8.68 5.99
CA TYR A 97 -21.25 9.10 4.74
C TYR A 97 -20.18 9.69 3.82
N ALA A 98 -20.45 9.66 2.52
CA ALA A 98 -19.65 10.35 1.52
C ALA A 98 -20.57 11.15 0.61
N LEU A 99 -20.32 12.45 0.50
CA LEU A 99 -21.05 13.35 -0.38
C LEU A 99 -20.16 13.68 -1.59
N LEU A 100 -20.52 13.14 -2.75
CA LEU A 100 -19.76 13.27 -3.99
C LEU A 100 -20.51 14.15 -4.98
N PHE A 101 -19.84 15.14 -5.53
CA PHE A 101 -20.41 16.07 -6.50
C PHE A 101 -19.75 15.83 -7.85
N LYS A 102 -20.55 15.51 -8.87
CA LYS A 102 -20.05 15.48 -10.25
C LYS A 102 -19.60 16.88 -10.69
N PRO A 103 -18.65 16.99 -11.63
CA PRO A 103 -18.23 18.28 -12.16
C PRO A 103 -19.41 19.11 -12.68
N GLY A 104 -19.48 20.37 -12.27
CA GLY A 104 -20.56 21.29 -12.64
C GLY A 104 -20.68 22.44 -11.63
N THR A 105 -21.68 23.29 -11.84
CA THR A 105 -22.03 24.38 -10.93
C THR A 105 -23.21 23.96 -10.06
N TYR A 106 -23.12 24.24 -8.77
CA TYR A 106 -24.18 23.98 -7.80
C TYR A 106 -24.56 25.32 -7.16
N ASP A 107 -25.77 25.79 -7.46
CA ASP A 107 -26.27 27.05 -6.94
C ASP A 107 -27.01 26.81 -5.62
N ASN A 108 -26.98 27.83 -4.74
CA ASN A 108 -27.76 27.86 -3.50
C ASN A 108 -27.53 26.68 -2.54
N ILE A 109 -26.35 26.06 -2.58
CA ILE A 109 -25.98 24.97 -1.67
C ILE A 109 -25.13 25.48 -0.49
N ASN A 110 -25.52 25.07 0.72
CA ASN A 110 -24.73 25.25 1.93
C ASN A 110 -24.51 23.89 2.59
N ALA A 111 -23.36 23.27 2.32
CA ALA A 111 -23.04 21.96 2.85
C ALA A 111 -22.41 22.06 4.25
N GLN A 112 -23.24 21.88 5.28
CA GLN A 112 -22.76 21.74 6.66
C GLN A 112 -22.21 20.32 6.87
N ILE A 113 -20.97 20.21 7.30
CA ILE A 113 -20.25 18.94 7.41
C ILE A 113 -20.16 18.54 8.88
N GLY A 114 -20.85 17.45 9.23
CA GLY A 114 -20.80 16.84 10.56
C GLY A 114 -19.65 15.84 10.70
N PHE A 115 -19.63 15.09 11.80
CA PHE A 115 -18.61 14.05 12.01
C PHE A 115 -18.70 12.96 10.93
N TYR A 116 -17.56 12.54 10.39
CA TYR A 116 -17.45 11.40 9.47
C TYR A 116 -18.32 11.50 8.19
N THR A 117 -18.25 12.64 7.49
CA THR A 117 -19.05 12.96 6.30
C THR A 117 -18.19 13.50 5.17
#